data_AF-A0A3B9SGK8-F1
#
_entry.id   AF-A0A3B9SGK8-F1
#
_cell.length_a   1.000
_cell.length_b   1.000
_cell.length_c   1.000
_cell.angle_alpha   90.00
_cell.angle_beta   90.00
_cell.angle_gamma   90.00
#
_symmetry.space_group_name_H-M   'P 1'
#
loop_
_entity.id
_entity.type
_entity.pdbx_description
1 polymer ?
#
loop_
_entity_poly.entity_id
_entity_poly.type
_entity_poly.pdbx_seq_one_letter_code
_entity_poly.pdbx_strand_id
1 'polypeptide(L)'
;WIHNNCFKKGENFYDLTPEQDKGDGDGSTDFKGCRNITYSYNVFEDCHKTSLHGGGDSSLQYNSTWHHNYFNNCGARLPLTRQTNLHVYNNFYYNCFTGIDARASAWVLAEGNYFDYNKGTGETQCVITRTGSYGYPIIKLFDNVFVNSARCQDKTDTIVTAATRDQVIDAQSLISSSYANKNPYPNFDTDPTVFYYNTATKRSDVAYLTGPETAKADSEKAAGTMADNKVLEVYMPGNTVEPYDPTTGSTTESTEATTEAKVEISTVSALPLTQSDIFWEPEGGDKALNYVEYRQATDDYKLIDNSADFATVWSNSFEEHKNGIVIISGKVTPTSANSKWAFLRIMGKDGSGASADVCSLASDENKNLCLRTGTDNYAANLGIMQADFTYDYSFMIDLDNKTVTLTANGKVYKADITAESVDTIYMMTAKTDTKRSVIATLPSVVKAVALQEESSVSTEASTETTTTSQDTTSSSDGNKLPGDVDSSNTVNRADYIAASQFFAGKPVDINMQNTDVDANGTVNRADYVILSSFFAGKNVVLK
;
A
#
# COMPACT_ATOMS: atom_id res chain seq x y z
N TRP A 1 7.91 -12.78 -17.43
CA TRP A 1 7.15 -11.76 -16.70
C TRP A 1 6.23 -11.12 -17.72
N ILE A 2 4.92 -11.11 -17.46
CA ILE A 2 3.94 -10.47 -18.32
C ILE A 2 3.24 -9.43 -17.46
N HIS A 3 3.41 -8.17 -17.83
CA HIS A 3 2.94 -7.06 -17.01
C HIS A 3 2.41 -5.89 -17.81
N ASN A 4 1.46 -5.17 -17.23
CA ASN A 4 0.89 -3.96 -17.82
C ASN A 4 0.36 -4.16 -19.24
N ASN A 5 -0.25 -5.31 -19.51
CA ASN A 5 -0.92 -5.59 -20.78
C ASN A 5 -2.42 -5.44 -20.62
N CYS A 6 -3.08 -5.12 -21.73
CA CYS A 6 -4.54 -5.17 -21.85
C CYS A 6 -4.89 -6.32 -22.79
N PHE A 7 -5.57 -7.33 -22.26
CA PHE A 7 -6.15 -8.44 -23.00
C PHE A 7 -7.64 -8.22 -23.11
N LYS A 8 -8.16 -8.22 -24.33
CA LYS A 8 -9.58 -8.05 -24.59
C LYS A 8 -10.18 -9.34 -25.13
N LYS A 9 -11.50 -9.41 -25.13
CA LYS A 9 -12.27 -10.44 -25.83
C LYS A 9 -11.68 -10.74 -27.21
N GLY A 10 -11.42 -12.02 -27.45
CA GLY A 10 -11.08 -12.50 -28.79
C GLY A 10 -12.32 -12.61 -29.65
N GLU A 11 -12.11 -12.79 -30.95
CA GLU A 11 -13.19 -13.00 -31.89
C GLU A 11 -12.79 -14.08 -32.89
N ASN A 12 -13.59 -15.14 -32.96
CA ASN A 12 -13.43 -16.22 -33.93
C ASN A 12 -14.77 -16.50 -34.62
N PHE A 13 -15.01 -15.79 -35.72
CA PHE A 13 -16.21 -15.95 -36.54
C PHE A 13 -16.39 -17.34 -37.16
N TYR A 14 -15.31 -18.11 -37.24
CA TYR A 14 -15.26 -19.41 -37.88
C TYR A 14 -14.72 -20.46 -36.91
N ASP A 15 -15.33 -20.55 -35.73
CA ASP A 15 -15.10 -21.71 -34.89
C ASP A 15 -15.62 -22.95 -35.60
N LEU A 16 -14.70 -23.74 -36.16
CA LEU A 16 -15.01 -24.99 -36.85
C LEU A 16 -14.81 -26.21 -35.94
N THR A 17 -14.48 -26.01 -34.65
CA THR A 17 -14.30 -27.13 -33.75
C THR A 17 -15.65 -27.73 -33.36
N PRO A 18 -15.74 -29.05 -33.11
CA PRO A 18 -17.00 -29.68 -32.71
C PRO A 18 -17.63 -29.08 -31.45
N GLU A 19 -16.80 -28.54 -30.54
CA GLU A 19 -17.23 -27.99 -29.26
C GLU A 19 -17.88 -26.60 -29.40
N GLN A 20 -17.60 -25.86 -30.48
CA GLN A 20 -18.14 -24.51 -30.75
C GLN A 20 -17.98 -23.53 -29.57
N ASP A 21 -16.87 -23.65 -28.82
CA ASP A 21 -16.63 -22.94 -27.57
C ASP A 21 -15.54 -21.86 -27.67
N LYS A 22 -15.12 -21.52 -28.89
CA LYS A 22 -14.04 -20.56 -29.18
C LYS A 22 -14.52 -19.31 -29.91
N GLY A 23 -15.83 -19.05 -30.00
CA GLY A 23 -16.37 -17.84 -30.64
C GLY A 23 -15.77 -16.53 -30.09
N ASP A 24 -15.46 -16.50 -28.79
CA ASP A 24 -14.82 -15.37 -28.10
C ASP A 24 -13.27 -15.49 -28.07
N GLY A 25 -12.70 -16.29 -28.98
CA GLY A 25 -11.29 -16.67 -29.00
C GLY A 25 -10.96 -17.89 -28.12
N ASP A 26 -9.68 -18.29 -28.15
CA ASP A 26 -9.14 -19.28 -27.21
C ASP A 26 -8.57 -18.59 -25.94
N GLY A 27 -7.65 -19.24 -25.23
CA GLY A 27 -6.94 -18.66 -24.08
C GLY A 27 -6.28 -17.30 -24.38
N SER A 28 -6.60 -16.25 -23.62
CA SER A 28 -5.92 -14.96 -23.72
C SER A 28 -4.44 -15.07 -23.34
N THR A 29 -4.16 -15.79 -22.24
CA THR A 29 -2.79 -16.04 -21.76
C THR A 29 -2.63 -17.45 -21.22
N ASP A 30 -2.21 -18.39 -22.07
CA ASP A 30 -2.03 -19.81 -21.70
C ASP A 30 -0.57 -20.16 -21.38
N PHE A 31 -0.35 -20.85 -20.25
CA PHE A 31 0.92 -21.39 -19.79
C PHE A 31 0.85 -22.90 -19.73
N LYS A 32 1.73 -23.57 -20.47
CA LYS A 32 1.76 -25.05 -20.57
C LYS A 32 3.21 -25.49 -20.47
N GLY A 33 3.56 -26.16 -19.37
CA GLY A 33 4.93 -26.62 -19.11
C GLY A 33 5.90 -25.51 -18.66
N CYS A 34 5.37 -24.40 -18.15
CA CYS A 34 6.17 -23.24 -17.75
C CYS A 34 6.47 -23.26 -16.24
N ARG A 35 7.50 -22.51 -15.82
CA ARG A 35 7.84 -22.31 -14.41
C ARG A 35 8.43 -20.93 -14.14
N ASN A 36 8.34 -20.48 -12.89
CA ASN A 36 8.86 -19.19 -12.41
C ASN A 36 8.28 -18.01 -13.21
N ILE A 37 6.94 -17.92 -13.23
CA ILE A 37 6.20 -16.91 -13.98
C ILE A 37 5.60 -15.88 -13.03
N THR A 38 5.75 -14.60 -13.36
CA THR A 38 5.00 -13.50 -12.74
C THR A 38 4.04 -12.89 -13.76
N TYR A 39 2.78 -12.75 -13.35
CA TYR A 39 1.71 -12.04 -14.02
C TYR A 39 1.27 -10.87 -13.16
N SER A 40 1.51 -9.64 -13.62
CA SER A 40 1.19 -8.49 -12.79
C SER A 40 0.67 -7.26 -13.51
N TYR A 41 -0.23 -6.53 -12.88
CA TYR A 41 -0.78 -5.29 -13.46
C TYR A 41 -1.39 -5.49 -14.86
N ASN A 42 -1.91 -6.67 -15.20
CA ASN A 42 -2.60 -6.88 -16.46
C ASN A 42 -4.10 -6.63 -16.30
N VAL A 43 -4.72 -6.11 -17.35
CA VAL A 43 -6.18 -6.01 -17.47
C VAL A 43 -6.66 -7.10 -18.41
N PHE A 44 -7.68 -7.83 -17.98
CA PHE A 44 -8.45 -8.75 -18.81
C PHE A 44 -9.89 -8.24 -18.89
N GLU A 45 -10.35 -7.90 -20.09
CA GLU A 45 -11.69 -7.35 -20.34
C GLU A 45 -12.48 -8.28 -21.26
N ASP A 46 -13.62 -8.75 -20.77
CA ASP A 46 -14.57 -9.58 -21.53
C ASP A 46 -13.97 -10.91 -22.06
N CYS A 47 -12.88 -11.38 -21.46
CA CYS A 47 -12.23 -12.64 -21.85
C CYS A 47 -13.06 -13.85 -21.40
N HIS A 48 -13.51 -14.70 -22.32
CA HIS A 48 -14.21 -15.94 -21.96
C HIS A 48 -13.24 -16.99 -21.38
N LYS A 49 -12.18 -17.35 -22.12
CA LYS A 49 -11.11 -18.25 -21.66
C LYS A 49 -9.89 -17.40 -21.32
N THR A 50 -9.78 -16.96 -20.08
CA THR A 50 -8.81 -15.92 -19.71
C THR A 50 -7.38 -16.48 -19.66
N SER A 51 -7.10 -17.40 -18.73
CA SER A 51 -5.77 -17.98 -18.60
C SER A 51 -5.78 -19.42 -18.12
N LEU A 52 -5.34 -20.32 -19.01
CA LEU A 52 -5.02 -21.68 -18.63
C LEU A 52 -3.57 -21.77 -18.16
N HIS A 53 -3.37 -22.17 -16.92
CA HIS A 53 -2.09 -22.66 -16.45
C HIS A 53 -2.21 -24.19 -16.33
N GLY A 54 -1.67 -24.92 -17.30
CA GLY A 54 -1.65 -26.38 -17.30
C GLY A 54 -2.58 -26.96 -18.33
N GLY A 55 -1.98 -27.39 -19.44
CA GLY A 55 -2.70 -27.91 -20.61
C GLY A 55 -3.49 -29.19 -20.33
N GLY A 56 -3.19 -29.89 -19.24
CA GLY A 56 -3.88 -31.10 -18.80
C GLY A 56 -3.43 -31.53 -17.41
N ASP A 57 -4.07 -32.53 -16.85
CA ASP A 57 -3.85 -32.98 -15.47
C ASP A 57 -2.45 -33.54 -15.23
N SER A 58 -1.75 -33.99 -16.27
CA SER A 58 -0.35 -34.47 -16.21
C SER A 58 0.68 -33.39 -16.58
N SER A 59 0.26 -32.16 -16.86
CA SER A 59 1.14 -31.06 -17.25
C SER A 59 1.89 -30.54 -16.02
N LEU A 60 3.20 -30.82 -15.94
CA LEU A 60 4.07 -30.31 -14.88
C LEU A 60 4.40 -28.82 -15.11
N GLN A 61 4.23 -28.01 -14.07
CA GLN A 61 4.48 -26.57 -14.08
C GLN A 61 4.48 -26.07 -12.64
N TYR A 62 5.34 -25.10 -12.31
CA TYR A 62 5.61 -24.76 -10.91
C TYR A 62 5.91 -23.28 -10.74
N ASN A 63 5.71 -22.79 -9.52
CA ASN A 63 6.15 -21.48 -9.06
C ASN A 63 5.60 -20.36 -9.94
N SER A 64 4.42 -19.87 -9.60
CA SER A 64 3.84 -18.72 -10.29
C SER A 64 3.26 -17.73 -9.33
N THR A 65 3.29 -16.47 -9.73
CA THR A 65 2.77 -15.35 -8.95
C THR A 65 1.88 -14.49 -9.82
N TRP A 66 0.67 -14.25 -9.34
CA TRP A 66 -0.38 -13.49 -10.01
C TRP A 66 -0.76 -12.34 -9.09
N HIS A 67 -0.47 -11.09 -9.46
CA HIS A 67 -0.77 -9.97 -8.59
C HIS A 67 -1.19 -8.67 -9.25
N HIS A 68 -2.05 -7.92 -8.56
CA HIS A 68 -2.50 -6.60 -9.04
C HIS A 68 -3.09 -6.65 -10.46
N ASN A 69 -3.60 -7.81 -10.89
CA ASN A 69 -4.31 -7.92 -12.15
C ASN A 69 -5.76 -7.51 -11.94
N TYR A 70 -6.33 -6.87 -12.95
CA TYR A 70 -7.74 -6.53 -13.00
C TYR A 70 -8.47 -7.44 -13.99
N PHE A 71 -9.33 -8.30 -13.49
CA PHE A 71 -10.23 -9.11 -14.28
C PHE A 71 -11.61 -8.46 -14.31
N ASN A 72 -12.00 -7.97 -15.48
CA ASN A 72 -13.25 -7.27 -15.68
C ASN A 72 -14.15 -8.06 -16.63
N ASN A 73 -15.26 -8.55 -16.10
CA ASN A 73 -16.26 -9.28 -16.86
C ASN A 73 -15.73 -10.53 -17.59
N CYS A 74 -14.84 -11.26 -16.95
CA CYS A 74 -14.24 -12.48 -17.53
C CYS A 74 -15.10 -13.71 -17.25
N GLY A 75 -15.15 -14.64 -18.21
CA GLY A 75 -16.01 -15.83 -18.15
C GLY A 75 -15.41 -16.97 -17.32
N ALA A 76 -14.15 -17.32 -17.57
CA ALA A 76 -13.50 -18.46 -16.92
C ALA A 76 -11.96 -18.38 -16.91
N ARG A 77 -11.36 -19.24 -16.08
CA ARG A 77 -9.90 -19.48 -15.96
C ARG A 77 -9.09 -18.27 -15.46
N LEU A 78 -9.22 -17.88 -14.19
CA LEU A 78 -8.62 -16.64 -13.66
C LEU A 78 -7.64 -16.84 -12.47
N PRO A 79 -6.59 -17.69 -12.58
CA PRO A 79 -6.34 -18.66 -13.62
C PRO A 79 -7.06 -20.00 -13.35
N LEU A 80 -7.17 -20.85 -14.39
CA LEU A 80 -7.35 -22.28 -14.16
C LEU A 80 -5.96 -22.90 -14.04
N THR A 81 -5.63 -23.45 -12.88
CA THR A 81 -4.30 -23.95 -12.55
C THR A 81 -4.27 -25.46 -12.28
N ARG A 82 -3.19 -26.12 -12.71
CA ARG A 82 -2.90 -27.54 -12.49
C ARG A 82 -1.48 -27.75 -12.02
N GLN A 83 -1.26 -28.64 -11.05
CA GLN A 83 0.06 -29.04 -10.53
C GLN A 83 1.00 -27.88 -10.12
N THR A 84 0.47 -26.67 -9.91
CA THR A 84 1.26 -25.46 -9.69
C THR A 84 1.31 -25.09 -8.21
N ASN A 85 2.44 -24.56 -7.74
CA ASN A 85 2.53 -23.75 -6.52
C ASN A 85 2.25 -22.31 -6.91
N LEU A 86 1.05 -21.83 -6.62
CA LEU A 86 0.56 -20.56 -7.13
C LEU A 86 0.33 -19.60 -5.97
N HIS A 87 0.96 -18.43 -6.05
CA HIS A 87 0.65 -17.30 -5.20
C HIS A 87 -0.23 -16.30 -5.97
N VAL A 88 -1.46 -16.07 -5.51
CA VAL A 88 -2.41 -15.13 -6.09
C VAL A 88 -2.69 -14.05 -5.06
N TYR A 89 -2.21 -12.82 -5.29
CA TYR A 89 -2.42 -11.75 -4.32
C TYR A 89 -2.81 -10.41 -4.90
N ASN A 90 -3.58 -9.61 -4.16
CA ASN A 90 -4.00 -8.27 -4.57
C ASN A 90 -4.63 -8.18 -5.97
N ASN A 91 -5.30 -9.23 -6.46
CA ASN A 91 -6.02 -9.14 -7.74
C ASN A 91 -7.46 -8.68 -7.50
N PHE A 92 -8.00 -7.96 -8.48
CA PHE A 92 -9.40 -7.55 -8.47
C PHE A 92 -10.20 -8.32 -9.53
N TYR A 93 -11.26 -9.00 -9.09
CA TYR A 93 -12.18 -9.76 -9.93
C TYR A 93 -13.55 -9.09 -9.91
N TYR A 94 -13.88 -8.37 -10.98
CA TYR A 94 -15.14 -7.65 -11.11
C TYR A 94 -16.04 -8.31 -12.14
N ASN A 95 -17.27 -8.64 -11.74
CA ASN A 95 -18.31 -9.23 -12.61
C ASN A 95 -17.86 -10.50 -13.36
N CYS A 96 -16.90 -11.23 -12.81
CA CYS A 96 -16.42 -12.47 -13.41
C CYS A 96 -17.35 -13.63 -13.05
N PHE A 97 -17.66 -14.50 -14.02
CA PHE A 97 -18.57 -15.62 -13.79
C PHE A 97 -17.92 -16.77 -13.00
N THR A 98 -16.61 -16.95 -13.16
CA THR A 98 -15.79 -17.75 -12.25
C THR A 98 -14.57 -16.94 -11.79
N GLY A 99 -13.68 -17.54 -11.00
CA GLY A 99 -12.37 -16.96 -10.66
C GLY A 99 -11.24 -17.98 -10.68
N ILE A 100 -10.55 -18.13 -9.54
CA ILE A 100 -9.43 -19.05 -9.35
C ILE A 100 -9.95 -20.49 -9.41
N ASP A 101 -9.44 -21.31 -10.33
CA ASP A 101 -9.87 -22.71 -10.51
C ASP A 101 -8.67 -23.65 -10.38
N ALA A 102 -8.50 -24.25 -9.20
CA ALA A 102 -7.42 -25.19 -8.92
C ALA A 102 -7.84 -26.63 -9.19
N ARG A 103 -6.94 -27.39 -9.81
CA ARG A 103 -7.14 -28.82 -10.12
C ARG A 103 -5.82 -29.58 -10.02
N ALA A 104 -5.89 -30.92 -10.09
CA ALA A 104 -4.74 -31.81 -10.32
C ALA A 104 -3.52 -31.47 -9.43
N SER A 105 -3.67 -31.60 -8.11
CA SER A 105 -2.62 -31.30 -7.11
C SER A 105 -1.99 -29.90 -7.19
N ALA A 106 -2.68 -28.89 -7.75
CA ALA A 106 -2.26 -27.52 -7.54
C ALA A 106 -2.32 -27.17 -6.04
N TRP A 107 -1.40 -26.33 -5.59
CA TRP A 107 -1.38 -25.76 -4.25
C TRP A 107 -1.38 -24.23 -4.39
N VAL A 108 -2.44 -23.59 -3.91
CA VAL A 108 -2.67 -22.16 -4.14
C VAL A 108 -2.72 -21.44 -2.81
N LEU A 109 -1.93 -20.38 -2.65
CA LEU A 109 -2.19 -19.32 -1.69
C LEU A 109 -2.90 -18.21 -2.43
N ALA A 110 -4.12 -17.89 -2.01
CA ALA A 110 -4.83 -16.70 -2.43
C ALA A 110 -4.94 -15.74 -1.24
N GLU A 111 -4.23 -14.61 -1.31
CA GLU A 111 -4.19 -13.61 -0.23
C GLU A 111 -4.51 -12.18 -0.69
N GLY A 112 -5.27 -11.40 0.08
CA GLY A 112 -5.48 -9.99 -0.25
C GLY A 112 -6.28 -9.72 -1.53
N ASN A 113 -7.02 -10.68 -2.09
CA ASN A 113 -7.77 -10.48 -3.34
C ASN A 113 -9.18 -9.94 -3.09
N TYR A 114 -9.72 -9.22 -4.07
CA TYR A 114 -11.06 -8.65 -4.03
C TYR A 114 -11.97 -9.26 -5.10
N PHE A 115 -13.09 -9.83 -4.70
CA PHE A 115 -14.08 -10.45 -5.60
C PHE A 115 -15.42 -9.74 -5.49
N ASP A 116 -15.93 -9.22 -6.60
CA ASP A 116 -17.19 -8.49 -6.68
C ASP A 116 -18.03 -8.92 -7.88
N TYR A 117 -19.32 -9.17 -7.69
CA TYR A 117 -20.22 -9.62 -8.74
C TYR A 117 -21.61 -8.94 -8.69
N ASN A 118 -21.82 -7.98 -9.57
CA ASN A 118 -23.02 -7.12 -9.60
C ASN A 118 -23.99 -7.41 -10.74
N LYS A 119 -23.91 -8.59 -11.37
CA LYS A 119 -24.71 -8.93 -12.57
C LYS A 119 -26.10 -9.55 -12.30
N GLY A 120 -26.61 -9.51 -11.08
CA GLY A 120 -27.96 -9.98 -10.73
C GLY A 120 -28.02 -11.45 -10.26
N THR A 121 -29.18 -12.10 -10.39
CA THR A 121 -29.59 -13.34 -9.68
C THR A 121 -28.84 -14.65 -10.02
N GLY A 122 -27.66 -14.57 -10.64
CA GLY A 122 -26.80 -15.72 -10.90
C GLY A 122 -25.72 -15.86 -9.82
N GLU A 123 -25.47 -17.06 -9.33
CA GLU A 123 -24.35 -17.32 -8.42
C GLU A 123 -23.04 -17.39 -9.22
N THR A 124 -22.03 -16.61 -8.83
CA THR A 124 -20.67 -16.70 -9.38
C THR A 124 -19.81 -17.68 -8.56
N GLN A 125 -18.79 -18.26 -9.20
CA GLN A 125 -17.87 -19.23 -8.61
C GLN A 125 -16.44 -18.66 -8.56
N CYS A 126 -16.19 -17.74 -7.62
CA CYS A 126 -14.96 -16.94 -7.53
C CYS A 126 -13.72 -17.76 -7.16
N VAL A 127 -13.88 -18.81 -6.36
CA VAL A 127 -12.80 -19.74 -6.02
C VAL A 127 -13.32 -21.16 -6.14
N ILE A 128 -12.61 -22.01 -6.87
CA ILE A 128 -13.08 -23.34 -7.26
C ILE A 128 -11.96 -24.36 -7.04
N THR A 129 -12.32 -25.48 -6.45
CA THR A 129 -11.53 -26.71 -6.54
C THR A 129 -12.30 -27.73 -7.37
N ARG A 130 -11.61 -28.48 -8.23
CA ARG A 130 -12.21 -29.62 -8.94
C ARG A 130 -11.29 -30.83 -8.92
N THR A 131 -11.91 -31.99 -9.06
CA THR A 131 -11.20 -33.26 -9.21
C THR A 131 -10.31 -33.23 -10.45
N GLY A 132 -9.17 -33.91 -10.34
CA GLY A 132 -8.27 -34.19 -11.44
C GLY A 132 -7.67 -35.58 -11.27
N SER A 133 -7.22 -36.16 -12.36
CA SER A 133 -6.58 -37.49 -12.39
C SER A 133 -5.25 -37.54 -11.63
N TYR A 134 -4.66 -36.38 -11.31
CA TYR A 134 -3.39 -36.26 -10.61
C TYR A 134 -3.54 -35.82 -9.14
N GLY A 135 -4.63 -36.19 -8.46
CA GLY A 135 -4.87 -35.86 -7.05
C GLY A 135 -5.62 -34.53 -6.86
N TYR A 136 -6.15 -34.32 -5.66
CA TYR A 136 -6.96 -33.14 -5.36
C TYR A 136 -6.08 -31.90 -5.13
N PRO A 137 -6.50 -30.73 -5.64
CA PRO A 137 -5.82 -29.46 -5.37
C PRO A 137 -6.02 -29.05 -3.91
N ILE A 138 -5.33 -28.00 -3.47
CA ILE A 138 -5.61 -27.28 -2.21
C ILE A 138 -5.57 -25.78 -2.51
N ILE A 139 -6.53 -25.03 -1.96
CA ILE A 139 -6.51 -23.56 -1.96
C ILE A 139 -6.56 -23.07 -0.52
N LYS A 140 -5.55 -22.32 -0.10
CA LYS A 140 -5.53 -21.56 1.13
C LYS A 140 -5.99 -20.13 0.85
N LEU A 141 -7.10 -19.73 1.45
CA LEU A 141 -7.64 -18.38 1.41
C LEU A 141 -7.21 -17.62 2.66
N PHE A 142 -6.73 -16.39 2.48
CA PHE A 142 -6.34 -15.56 3.61
C PHE A 142 -6.54 -14.08 3.31
N ASP A 143 -7.30 -13.38 4.16
CA ASP A 143 -7.66 -11.96 3.96
C ASP A 143 -8.13 -11.64 2.53
N ASN A 144 -9.12 -12.38 2.00
CA ASN A 144 -9.76 -12.03 0.73
C ASN A 144 -11.15 -11.46 1.03
N VAL A 145 -11.60 -10.50 0.21
CA VAL A 145 -12.95 -9.93 0.30
C VAL A 145 -13.84 -10.51 -0.81
N PHE A 146 -15.04 -10.94 -0.42
CA PHE A 146 -16.09 -11.41 -1.32
C PHE A 146 -17.34 -10.55 -1.11
N VAL A 147 -17.77 -9.84 -2.15
CA VAL A 147 -18.98 -9.00 -2.13
C VAL A 147 -19.96 -9.43 -3.22
N ASN A 148 -21.24 -9.10 -3.04
CA ASN A 148 -22.31 -9.27 -4.03
C ASN A 148 -22.41 -10.70 -4.61
N SER A 149 -22.74 -11.70 -3.78
CA SER A 149 -22.90 -13.10 -4.20
C SER A 149 -21.65 -13.78 -4.77
N ALA A 150 -20.46 -13.22 -4.53
CA ALA A 150 -19.18 -13.89 -4.73
C ALA A 150 -19.04 -15.08 -3.76
N ARG A 151 -18.83 -16.30 -4.28
CA ARG A 151 -18.78 -17.53 -3.47
C ARG A 151 -17.60 -18.44 -3.83
N CYS A 152 -17.23 -19.27 -2.88
CA CYS A 152 -16.38 -20.44 -3.11
C CYS A 152 -17.24 -21.64 -3.56
N GLN A 153 -16.73 -22.40 -4.53
CA GLN A 153 -17.29 -23.68 -4.94
C GLN A 153 -16.26 -24.78 -4.71
N ASP A 154 -16.28 -25.33 -3.51
CA ASP A 154 -15.38 -26.41 -3.12
C ASP A 154 -15.95 -27.77 -3.55
N LYS A 155 -15.50 -28.32 -4.68
CA LYS A 155 -15.98 -29.65 -5.13
C LYS A 155 -15.13 -30.80 -4.62
N THR A 156 -14.10 -30.50 -3.83
CA THR A 156 -13.17 -31.51 -3.32
C THR A 156 -12.94 -31.42 -1.81
N ASP A 157 -13.62 -30.50 -1.14
CA ASP A 157 -13.47 -30.18 0.29
C ASP A 157 -12.01 -29.79 0.66
N THR A 158 -11.36 -28.99 -0.19
CA THR A 158 -9.95 -28.59 -0.08
C THR A 158 -9.69 -27.08 -0.16
N ILE A 159 -10.74 -26.27 -0.07
CA ILE A 159 -10.62 -24.82 0.16
C ILE A 159 -10.58 -24.58 1.67
N VAL A 160 -9.49 -23.97 2.14
CA VAL A 160 -9.30 -23.66 3.56
C VAL A 160 -9.18 -22.16 3.74
N THR A 161 -10.13 -21.55 4.44
CA THR A 161 -9.98 -20.19 4.97
C THR A 161 -9.07 -20.24 6.18
N ALA A 162 -7.87 -19.67 6.02
CA ALA A 162 -6.87 -19.66 7.06
C ALA A 162 -7.18 -18.56 8.11
N ALA A 163 -7.08 -18.92 9.39
CA ALA A 163 -7.25 -17.98 10.49
C ALA A 163 -6.03 -17.06 10.65
N THR A 164 -4.84 -17.57 10.33
CA THR A 164 -3.57 -16.80 10.37
C THR A 164 -2.78 -17.05 9.10
N ARG A 165 -1.93 -16.08 8.72
CA ARG A 165 -1.13 -16.18 7.49
C ARG A 165 -0.18 -17.38 7.51
N ASP A 166 0.34 -17.72 8.68
CA ASP A 166 1.29 -18.81 8.91
C ASP A 166 0.63 -20.16 9.15
N GLN A 167 -0.70 -20.27 9.04
CA GLN A 167 -1.39 -21.55 9.20
C GLN A 167 -0.92 -22.56 8.16
N VAL A 168 -0.37 -23.68 8.64
CA VAL A 168 -0.01 -24.85 7.83
C VAL A 168 -1.26 -25.71 7.64
N ILE A 169 -1.50 -26.15 6.40
CA ILE A 169 -2.63 -27.00 6.03
C ILE A 169 -2.22 -28.48 6.12
N ASP A 170 -2.93 -29.24 6.94
CA ASP A 170 -2.80 -30.70 7.00
C ASP A 170 -3.61 -31.35 5.86
N ALA A 171 -2.97 -31.51 4.71
CA ALA A 171 -3.57 -32.15 3.54
C ALA A 171 -4.05 -33.58 3.81
N GLN A 172 -3.44 -34.30 4.76
CA GLN A 172 -3.78 -35.70 5.04
C GLN A 172 -5.12 -35.81 5.77
N SER A 173 -5.51 -34.78 6.53
CA SER A 173 -6.82 -34.66 7.16
C SER A 173 -7.94 -34.29 6.19
N LEU A 174 -7.60 -33.56 5.12
CA LEU A 174 -8.56 -33.06 4.13
C LEU A 174 -8.81 -34.09 3.01
N ILE A 175 -7.79 -34.85 2.62
CA ILE A 175 -7.83 -35.66 1.39
C ILE A 175 -7.57 -37.13 1.70
N SER A 176 -8.49 -37.99 1.25
CA SER A 176 -8.28 -39.44 1.32
C SER A 176 -7.03 -39.88 0.55
N SER A 177 -6.36 -40.95 1.01
CA SER A 177 -5.12 -41.44 0.41
C SER A 177 -5.21 -41.75 -1.10
N SER A 178 -6.38 -42.16 -1.60
CA SER A 178 -6.61 -42.43 -3.04
C SER A 178 -6.54 -41.19 -3.94
N TYR A 179 -6.69 -40.00 -3.37
CA TYR A 179 -6.66 -38.72 -4.09
C TYR A 179 -5.63 -37.73 -3.53
N ALA A 180 -4.70 -38.21 -2.70
CA ALA A 180 -3.70 -37.40 -2.02
C ALA A 180 -3.09 -36.36 -2.96
N ASN A 181 -2.98 -35.12 -2.47
CA ASN A 181 -2.30 -34.06 -3.20
C ASN A 181 -0.83 -34.45 -3.37
N LYS A 182 -0.35 -34.43 -4.62
CA LYS A 182 0.99 -34.87 -5.04
C LYS A 182 1.92 -33.70 -5.32
N ASN A 183 1.56 -32.50 -4.87
CA ASN A 183 2.42 -31.34 -5.03
C ASN A 183 3.75 -31.58 -4.29
N PRO A 184 4.91 -31.39 -4.95
CA PRO A 184 6.21 -31.58 -4.31
C PRO A 184 6.55 -30.54 -3.23
N TYR A 185 5.77 -29.46 -3.12
CA TYR A 185 5.96 -28.34 -2.19
C TYR A 185 4.66 -28.02 -1.42
N PRO A 186 4.15 -28.95 -0.58
CA PRO A 186 3.01 -28.66 0.27
C PRO A 186 3.36 -27.54 1.26
N ASN A 187 2.42 -26.62 1.51
CA ASN A 187 2.62 -25.46 2.38
C ASN A 187 3.84 -24.59 2.01
N PHE A 188 4.18 -24.54 0.71
CA PHE A 188 5.30 -23.74 0.19
C PHE A 188 5.26 -22.30 0.72
N ASP A 189 4.07 -21.75 0.93
CA ASP A 189 3.81 -20.38 1.34
C ASP A 189 4.25 -20.02 2.78
N THR A 190 4.73 -21.00 3.54
CA THR A 190 5.29 -20.85 4.89
C THR A 190 6.73 -21.37 5.00
N ASP A 191 7.31 -21.85 3.90
CA ASP A 191 8.67 -22.38 3.84
C ASP A 191 9.61 -21.36 3.15
N PRO A 192 10.49 -20.67 3.92
CA PRO A 192 11.38 -19.65 3.38
C PRO A 192 12.47 -20.23 2.45
N THR A 193 12.63 -21.56 2.37
CA THR A 193 13.60 -22.18 1.47
C THR A 193 13.10 -22.29 0.03
N VAL A 194 11.78 -22.22 -0.17
CA VAL A 194 11.13 -22.38 -1.49
C VAL A 194 10.17 -21.24 -1.84
N PHE A 195 9.86 -20.35 -0.89
CA PHE A 195 9.02 -19.18 -1.08
C PHE A 195 9.65 -17.94 -0.46
N TYR A 196 9.27 -16.77 -0.95
CA TYR A 196 9.61 -15.48 -0.35
C TYR A 196 8.80 -15.27 0.93
N TYR A 197 9.04 -16.10 1.94
CA TYR A 197 8.39 -16.00 3.24
C TYR A 197 9.30 -15.28 4.24
N ASN A 198 8.85 -14.15 4.77
CA ASN A 198 9.50 -13.53 5.90
C ASN A 198 9.02 -14.18 7.20
N THR A 199 9.87 -14.99 7.82
CA THR A 199 9.54 -15.73 9.04
C THR A 199 9.36 -14.86 10.27
N ALA A 200 9.96 -13.66 10.30
CA ALA A 200 9.84 -12.74 11.42
C ALA A 200 8.49 -12.02 11.40
N THR A 201 8.07 -11.55 10.23
CA THR A 201 6.80 -10.83 10.06
C THR A 201 5.63 -11.78 9.77
N LYS A 202 5.91 -13.03 9.38
CA LYS A 202 4.92 -14.03 8.96
C LYS A 202 4.13 -13.63 7.71
N ARG A 203 4.82 -13.02 6.75
CA ARG A 203 4.24 -12.50 5.49
C ARG A 203 5.01 -12.96 4.28
N SER A 204 4.36 -12.85 3.13
CA SER A 204 5.03 -12.81 1.83
C SER A 204 5.96 -11.59 1.77
N ASP A 205 7.25 -11.82 1.53
CA ASP A 205 8.29 -10.80 1.34
C ASP A 205 8.25 -10.27 -0.09
N VAL A 206 7.28 -9.39 -0.34
CA VAL A 206 7.09 -8.72 -1.62
C VAL A 206 7.13 -7.21 -1.43
N ALA A 207 7.57 -6.49 -2.46
CA ALA A 207 7.72 -5.04 -2.42
C ALA A 207 6.40 -4.31 -2.15
N TYR A 208 5.26 -4.91 -2.51
CA TYR A 208 3.96 -4.30 -2.34
C TYR A 208 2.87 -5.36 -2.21
N LEU A 209 2.39 -5.56 -0.98
CA LEU A 209 1.19 -6.31 -0.63
C LEU A 209 0.30 -5.33 0.13
N THR A 210 -1.02 -5.43 -0.02
CA THR A 210 -2.00 -4.53 0.59
C THR A 210 -3.22 -5.32 1.05
N GLY A 211 -4.13 -4.66 1.76
CA GLY A 211 -5.45 -5.23 2.01
C GLY A 211 -6.27 -5.30 0.72
N PRO A 212 -7.32 -6.14 0.67
CA PRO A 212 -8.19 -6.31 -0.50
C PRO A 212 -8.82 -5.03 -1.05
N GLU A 213 -9.26 -4.12 -0.19
CA GLU A 213 -9.88 -2.85 -0.64
C GLU A 213 -8.88 -1.97 -1.38
N THR A 214 -7.66 -1.86 -0.85
CA THR A 214 -6.57 -1.15 -1.53
C THR A 214 -6.19 -1.88 -2.82
N ALA A 215 -6.14 -3.22 -2.79
CA ALA A 215 -5.82 -4.01 -3.97
C ALA A 215 -6.81 -3.81 -5.12
N LYS A 216 -8.11 -3.61 -4.82
CA LYS A 216 -9.13 -3.19 -5.78
C LYS A 216 -8.77 -1.86 -6.43
N ALA A 217 -8.59 -0.82 -5.62
CA ALA A 217 -8.25 0.52 -6.11
C ALA A 217 -6.93 0.53 -6.91
N ASP A 218 -5.94 -0.22 -6.45
CA ASP A 218 -4.65 -0.34 -7.11
C ASP A 218 -4.75 -1.04 -8.46
N SER A 219 -5.54 -2.11 -8.54
CA SER A 219 -5.77 -2.84 -9.78
C SER A 219 -6.51 -1.96 -10.79
N GLU A 220 -7.53 -1.20 -10.38
CA GLU A 220 -8.23 -0.24 -11.25
C GLU A 220 -7.32 0.88 -11.74
N LYS A 221 -6.43 1.39 -10.88
CA LYS A 221 -5.50 2.48 -11.19
C LYS A 221 -4.37 2.03 -12.10
N ALA A 222 -3.68 0.94 -11.75
CA ALA A 222 -2.37 0.60 -12.31
C ALA A 222 -2.33 -0.61 -13.24
N ALA A 223 -3.40 -1.40 -13.32
CA ALA A 223 -3.44 -2.48 -14.29
C ALA A 223 -3.68 -1.96 -15.71
N GLY A 224 -3.19 -2.73 -16.69
CA GLY A 224 -3.29 -2.44 -18.11
C GLY A 224 -2.09 -1.67 -18.63
N THR A 225 -2.20 -1.18 -19.87
CA THR A 225 -1.11 -0.46 -20.54
C THR A 225 -0.64 0.73 -19.72
N MET A 226 0.68 0.79 -19.48
CA MET A 226 1.29 1.86 -18.70
C MET A 226 0.99 3.24 -19.29
N ALA A 227 0.66 4.18 -18.41
CA ALA A 227 0.47 5.60 -18.69
C ALA A 227 0.84 6.41 -17.44
N ASP A 228 1.21 7.68 -17.62
CA ASP A 228 1.76 8.51 -16.53
C ASP A 228 0.81 8.66 -15.34
N ASN A 229 -0.50 8.61 -15.58
CA ASN A 229 -1.54 8.68 -14.54
C ASN A 229 -1.96 7.31 -13.97
N LYS A 230 -1.35 6.22 -14.43
CA LYS A 230 -1.66 4.82 -14.03
C LYS A 230 -0.56 4.17 -13.20
N VAL A 231 0.21 4.98 -12.48
CA VAL A 231 1.26 4.49 -11.58
C VAL A 231 0.79 4.64 -10.14
N LEU A 232 0.96 3.59 -9.34
CA LEU A 232 0.67 3.64 -7.92
C LEU A 232 1.65 4.56 -7.21
N GLU A 233 1.17 5.28 -6.20
CA GLU A 233 2.00 6.22 -5.44
C GLU A 233 3.19 5.53 -4.77
N VAL A 234 3.04 4.26 -4.36
CA VAL A 234 4.15 3.43 -3.85
C VAL A 234 5.34 3.31 -4.82
N TYR A 235 5.12 3.51 -6.12
CA TYR A 235 6.15 3.41 -7.14
C TYR A 235 6.63 4.77 -7.64
N MET A 236 6.14 5.86 -7.07
CA MET A 236 6.63 7.21 -7.35
C MET A 236 7.84 7.54 -6.44
N PRO A 237 8.84 8.29 -6.93
CA PRO A 237 10.01 8.67 -6.15
C PRO A 237 9.63 9.45 -4.88
N GLY A 238 10.26 9.14 -3.74
CA GLY A 238 10.04 9.84 -2.47
C GLY A 238 8.93 9.26 -1.58
N ASN A 239 8.15 8.30 -2.08
CA ASN A 239 7.08 7.65 -1.31
C ASN A 239 7.60 6.36 -0.65
N THR A 240 7.55 6.29 0.68
CA THR A 240 7.72 5.04 1.43
C THR A 240 6.36 4.50 1.81
N VAL A 241 6.04 3.28 1.40
CA VAL A 241 4.80 2.62 1.78
C VAL A 241 5.06 1.56 2.82
N GLU A 242 4.33 1.65 3.93
CA GLU A 242 4.37 0.65 4.99
C GLU A 242 3.83 -0.69 4.47
N PRO A 243 4.51 -1.82 4.72
CA PRO A 243 4.03 -3.14 4.33
C PRO A 243 2.72 -3.47 5.08
N TYR A 244 1.60 -3.58 4.36
CA TYR A 244 0.28 -3.98 4.91
C TYR A 244 0.36 -5.20 5.81
N ASP A 245 -0.16 -5.14 7.04
CA ASP A 245 -0.12 -6.25 8.01
C ASP A 245 -1.25 -7.26 7.88
N PRO A 246 -0.99 -8.46 7.30
CA PRO A 246 -2.01 -9.48 7.18
C PRO A 246 -2.24 -10.23 8.49
N THR A 247 -1.39 -10.08 9.53
CA THR A 247 -1.30 -11.05 10.65
C THR A 247 -2.58 -11.23 11.48
N THR A 248 -3.60 -10.39 11.28
CA THR A 248 -4.97 -10.60 11.79
C THR A 248 -5.98 -10.45 10.66
N GLY A 249 -6.34 -11.54 10.00
CA GLY A 249 -7.38 -11.54 8.97
C GLY A 249 -8.72 -11.04 9.53
N SER A 250 -9.40 -10.19 8.76
CA SER A 250 -10.73 -9.71 9.12
C SER A 250 -11.79 -10.60 8.47
N THR A 251 -12.52 -11.39 9.27
CA THR A 251 -13.75 -12.04 8.84
C THR A 251 -14.92 -11.07 8.98
N THR A 252 -15.44 -10.58 7.86
CA THR A 252 -16.82 -10.06 7.83
C THR A 252 -17.45 -10.37 6.48
N GLU A 253 -18.38 -11.32 6.48
CA GLU A 253 -19.52 -11.27 5.55
C GLU A 253 -20.25 -9.95 5.83
N SER A 254 -20.39 -9.08 4.83
CA SER A 254 -21.22 -7.89 4.93
C SER A 254 -22.55 -8.09 4.21
N THR A 255 -23.63 -7.92 4.97
CA THR A 255 -24.92 -7.48 4.45
C THR A 255 -25.05 -5.97 4.61
N GLU A 256 -25.71 -5.39 3.61
CA GLU A 256 -26.29 -4.05 3.50
C GLU A 256 -25.41 -2.88 3.07
N ALA A 257 -25.92 -2.24 2.03
CA ALA A 257 -25.34 -1.15 1.27
C ALA A 257 -25.39 0.17 2.04
N THR A 258 -24.30 0.92 1.97
CA THR A 258 -24.32 2.37 2.17
C THR A 258 -23.54 3.03 1.04
N THR A 259 -24.23 3.94 0.35
CA THR A 259 -23.72 4.86 -0.67
C THR A 259 -22.51 5.64 -0.14
N GLU A 260 -21.36 5.51 -0.78
CA GLU A 260 -20.16 6.30 -0.48
C GLU A 260 -20.14 7.61 -1.26
N ALA A 261 -20.01 8.71 -0.53
CA ALA A 261 -19.77 10.05 -1.05
C ALA A 261 -18.29 10.21 -1.45
N LYS A 262 -18.04 10.97 -2.52
CA LYS A 262 -16.71 11.24 -3.08
C LYS A 262 -16.00 12.33 -2.26
N VAL A 263 -14.74 12.10 -1.88
CA VAL A 263 -13.91 12.97 -1.03
C VAL A 263 -12.94 13.79 -1.89
N GLU A 264 -12.84 15.10 -1.65
CA GLU A 264 -11.73 15.94 -2.13
C GLU A 264 -10.69 16.14 -1.01
N ILE A 265 -9.41 16.12 -1.40
CA ILE A 265 -8.24 16.22 -0.52
C ILE A 265 -7.62 17.61 -0.73
N SER A 266 -7.61 18.43 0.32
CA SER A 266 -6.86 19.70 0.36
C SER A 266 -5.67 19.56 1.31
N THR A 267 -4.46 19.71 0.77
CA THR A 267 -3.20 19.73 1.51
C THR A 267 -2.83 21.15 1.92
N VAL A 268 -2.58 21.38 3.20
CA VAL A 268 -2.05 22.68 3.69
C VAL A 268 -0.53 22.65 3.63
N SER A 269 0.07 23.53 2.82
CA SER A 269 1.52 23.68 2.69
C SER A 269 2.13 24.38 3.92
N ALA A 270 3.29 23.89 4.33
CA ALA A 270 4.16 24.45 5.36
C ALA A 270 4.46 25.95 5.19
N LEU A 271 4.18 26.77 6.20
CA LEU A 271 4.79 28.09 6.32
C LEU A 271 6.19 27.98 6.96
N PRO A 272 7.15 28.85 6.61
CA PRO A 272 8.46 28.87 7.26
C PRO A 272 8.32 29.25 8.73
N LEU A 273 9.05 28.55 9.61
CA LEU A 273 9.11 28.79 11.06
C LEU A 273 9.32 30.28 11.37
N THR A 274 8.37 30.91 12.07
CA THR A 274 8.52 32.27 12.56
C THR A 274 8.75 32.27 14.08
N GLN A 275 9.48 33.27 14.59
CA GLN A 275 9.73 33.39 16.04
C GLN A 275 8.44 33.54 16.86
N SER A 276 7.34 33.97 16.23
CA SER A 276 5.98 34.04 16.81
C SER A 276 5.35 32.68 17.05
N ASP A 277 5.83 31.62 16.40
CA ASP A 277 5.31 30.26 16.53
C ASP A 277 5.89 29.53 17.76
N ILE A 278 6.81 30.18 18.50
CA ILE A 278 7.50 29.59 19.65
C ILE A 278 7.15 30.35 20.91
N PHE A 279 6.63 29.63 21.91
CA PHE A 279 6.32 30.18 23.23
C PHE A 279 6.70 29.21 24.36
N TRP A 280 6.51 29.67 25.60
CA TRP A 280 6.97 28.97 26.81
C TRP A 280 5.79 28.66 27.72
N GLU A 281 5.73 27.44 28.25
CA GLU A 281 4.77 27.07 29.29
C GLU A 281 5.48 26.77 30.62
N PRO A 282 5.23 27.52 31.71
CA PRO A 282 4.37 28.71 31.79
C PRO A 282 4.98 29.96 31.13
N GLU A 283 4.14 30.94 30.80
CA GLU A 283 4.55 32.17 30.12
C GLU A 283 5.53 32.99 30.99
N GLY A 284 6.66 33.42 30.42
CA GLY A 284 7.66 34.27 31.11
C GLY A 284 9.01 33.64 31.47
N GLY A 285 9.31 32.42 31.01
CA GLY A 285 10.60 31.74 31.22
C GLY A 285 11.81 32.36 30.49
N ASP A 286 13.02 31.91 30.86
CA ASP A 286 14.29 32.44 30.32
C ASP A 286 14.50 32.03 28.85
N LYS A 287 14.15 32.96 27.95
CA LYS A 287 14.12 32.75 26.49
C LYS A 287 15.49 32.42 25.87
N ALA A 288 16.58 32.66 26.58
CA ALA A 288 17.93 32.49 26.04
C ALA A 288 18.39 31.01 25.98
N LEU A 289 17.74 30.12 26.74
CA LEU A 289 18.16 28.72 26.90
C LEU A 289 17.41 27.75 26.01
N ASN A 290 16.29 28.18 25.43
CA ASN A 290 15.37 27.33 24.72
C ASN A 290 15.12 27.89 23.32
N TYR A 291 15.10 27.02 22.31
CA TYR A 291 14.87 27.42 20.92
C TYR A 291 14.44 26.22 20.09
N VAL A 292 13.91 26.49 18.89
CA VAL A 292 13.60 25.46 17.90
C VAL A 292 14.60 25.58 16.77
N GLU A 293 15.29 24.48 16.48
CA GLU A 293 16.29 24.40 15.42
C GLU A 293 15.73 23.57 14.27
N TYR A 294 15.62 24.16 13.08
CA TYR A 294 15.37 23.38 11.87
C TYR A 294 16.66 22.67 11.43
N ARG A 295 16.57 21.37 11.16
CA ARG A 295 17.71 20.52 10.79
C ARG A 295 17.55 20.07 9.34
N GLN A 296 18.18 20.82 8.43
CA GLN A 296 18.06 20.61 6.98
C GLN A 296 18.40 19.18 6.52
N ALA A 297 19.37 18.51 7.15
CA ALA A 297 19.79 17.17 6.74
C ALA A 297 18.74 16.07 7.02
N THR A 298 17.85 16.30 7.98
CA THR A 298 16.80 15.34 8.41
C THR A 298 15.38 15.86 8.17
N ASP A 299 15.26 17.10 7.68
CA ASP A 299 14.00 17.82 7.43
C ASP A 299 13.03 17.79 8.62
N ASP A 300 13.54 18.13 9.80
CA ASP A 300 12.78 18.15 11.04
C ASP A 300 13.23 19.27 11.98
N TYR A 301 12.47 19.46 13.06
CA TYR A 301 12.63 20.54 14.01
C TYR A 301 12.98 19.98 15.37
N LYS A 302 14.11 20.42 15.92
CA LYS A 302 14.53 20.08 17.26
C LYS A 302 14.14 21.20 18.21
N LEU A 303 13.14 20.96 19.04
CA LEU A 303 12.80 21.78 20.20
C LEU A 303 13.86 21.50 21.27
N ILE A 304 14.69 22.48 21.56
CA ILE A 304 15.75 22.42 22.54
C ILE A 304 15.29 23.19 23.77
N ASP A 305 15.37 22.52 24.92
CA ASP A 305 14.98 23.07 26.20
C ASP A 305 16.06 22.78 27.23
N ASN A 306 16.74 23.85 27.68
CA ASN A 306 17.78 23.80 28.70
C ASN A 306 17.35 24.52 29.99
N SER A 307 16.06 24.87 30.12
CA SER A 307 15.52 25.51 31.33
C SER A 307 15.34 24.52 32.48
N ALA A 308 14.89 24.91 33.67
CA ALA A 308 14.68 23.97 34.79
C ALA A 308 13.21 23.54 34.97
N ASP A 309 12.28 24.39 34.55
CA ASP A 309 10.88 24.39 34.98
C ASP A 309 9.88 24.87 33.91
N PHE A 310 10.34 25.06 32.67
CA PHE A 310 9.50 25.46 31.53
C PHE A 310 9.54 24.40 30.44
N ALA A 311 8.50 24.39 29.59
CA ALA A 311 8.49 23.69 28.31
C ALA A 311 8.63 24.68 27.15
N THR A 312 9.42 24.29 26.16
CA THR A 312 9.44 24.88 24.82
C THR A 312 8.23 24.39 24.07
N VAL A 313 7.41 25.30 23.53
CA VAL A 313 6.27 24.95 22.68
C VAL A 313 6.48 25.54 21.30
N TRP A 314 6.30 24.70 20.29
CA TRP A 314 6.23 25.07 18.89
C TRP A 314 4.79 24.89 18.39
N SER A 315 4.17 26.01 18.05
CA SER A 315 2.80 26.12 17.55
C SER A 315 2.76 26.01 16.04
N ASN A 316 1.81 25.23 15.54
CA ASN A 316 1.49 25.11 14.12
C ASN A 316 -0.02 25.30 13.97
N SER A 317 -0.43 26.53 13.67
CA SER A 317 -1.84 26.86 13.43
C SER A 317 -2.22 26.60 11.96
N PHE A 318 -3.47 26.18 11.75
CA PHE A 318 -4.09 25.96 10.46
C PHE A 318 -5.53 26.49 10.46
N GLU A 319 -6.23 26.35 9.34
CA GLU A 319 -7.63 26.82 9.24
C GLU A 319 -8.53 26.08 10.24
N GLU A 320 -9.33 26.82 11.01
CA GLU A 320 -10.25 26.22 11.98
C GLU A 320 -11.26 25.30 11.28
N HIS A 321 -11.29 24.04 11.71
CA HIS A 321 -12.24 23.05 11.23
C HIS A 321 -13.26 22.73 12.30
N LYS A 322 -14.56 22.82 11.94
CA LYS A 322 -15.71 22.62 12.85
C LYS A 322 -16.54 21.38 12.54
N ASN A 323 -16.20 20.68 11.46
CA ASN A 323 -16.95 19.55 10.91
C ASN A 323 -16.05 18.68 10.05
N GLY A 324 -16.54 17.49 9.72
CA GLY A 324 -15.84 16.50 8.92
C GLY A 324 -14.69 15.81 9.66
N ILE A 325 -13.88 15.10 8.88
CA ILE A 325 -12.71 14.37 9.37
C ILE A 325 -11.47 15.22 9.12
N VAL A 326 -10.67 15.42 10.17
CA VAL A 326 -9.37 16.08 10.11
C VAL A 326 -8.29 15.06 10.48
N ILE A 327 -7.34 14.87 9.59
CA ILE A 327 -6.19 13.99 9.79
C ILE A 327 -4.95 14.84 10.05
N ILE A 328 -4.27 14.59 11.17
CA ILE A 328 -3.05 15.27 11.57
C ILE A 328 -1.95 14.22 11.76
N SER A 329 -0.91 14.24 10.95
CA SER A 329 0.18 13.25 10.99
C SER A 329 1.55 13.88 11.03
N GLY A 330 2.55 13.11 11.44
CA GLY A 330 3.94 13.53 11.51
C GLY A 330 4.78 12.57 12.33
N LYS A 331 6.01 12.97 12.64
CA LYS A 331 6.95 12.20 13.45
C LYS A 331 7.35 13.01 14.68
N VAL A 332 7.56 12.32 15.79
CA VAL A 332 8.05 12.94 17.02
C VAL A 332 8.97 12.01 17.79
N THR A 333 10.10 12.53 18.26
CA THR A 333 11.17 11.77 18.94
C THR A 333 11.54 12.50 20.23
N PRO A 334 11.14 12.00 21.41
CA PRO A 334 11.59 12.55 22.68
C PRO A 334 13.02 12.10 23.00
N THR A 335 13.89 12.99 23.48
CA THR A 335 15.27 12.61 23.84
C THR A 335 15.39 11.95 25.22
N SER A 336 14.30 11.82 25.96
CA SER A 336 14.25 11.17 27.29
C SER A 336 12.90 10.52 27.51
N ALA A 337 12.90 9.45 28.31
CA ALA A 337 11.70 8.78 28.78
C ALA A 337 11.47 8.89 30.30
N ASN A 338 12.25 9.72 30.99
CA ASN A 338 12.27 9.75 32.46
C ASN A 338 11.13 10.57 33.07
N SER A 339 10.58 11.53 32.33
CA SER A 339 9.51 12.43 32.78
C SER A 339 8.16 12.11 32.12
N LYS A 340 7.09 12.78 32.58
CA LYS A 340 5.77 12.72 31.93
C LYS A 340 5.77 13.69 30.75
N TRP A 341 5.23 13.26 29.61
CA TRP A 341 5.24 14.04 28.38
C TRP A 341 3.84 14.28 27.84
N ALA A 342 3.68 15.38 27.12
CA ALA A 342 2.56 15.64 26.23
C ALA A 342 3.13 16.27 24.96
N PHE A 343 4.10 15.59 24.34
CA PHE A 343 4.97 16.21 23.34
C PHE A 343 4.24 16.63 22.06
N LEU A 344 3.01 16.16 21.85
CA LEU A 344 2.11 16.65 20.82
C LEU A 344 0.70 16.84 21.41
N ARG A 345 0.15 18.05 21.32
CA ARG A 345 -1.24 18.36 21.64
C ARG A 345 -1.94 18.96 20.44
N ILE A 346 -3.18 18.56 20.21
CA ILE A 346 -4.07 19.14 19.22
C ILE A 346 -5.07 20.00 19.97
N MET A 347 -5.15 21.26 19.55
CA MET A 347 -5.95 22.31 20.16
C MET A 347 -7.12 22.68 19.24
N GLY A 348 -8.15 23.23 19.86
CA GLY A 348 -9.27 23.86 19.17
C GLY A 348 -10.20 24.48 20.19
N LYS A 349 -11.49 24.59 19.87
CA LYS A 349 -12.48 25.22 20.75
C LYS A 349 -13.45 24.22 21.36
N ASP A 350 -13.80 24.44 22.62
CA ASP A 350 -14.89 23.73 23.29
C ASP A 350 -16.27 24.29 22.94
N GLY A 351 -17.33 23.70 23.52
CA GLY A 351 -18.72 24.14 23.32
C GLY A 351 -19.03 25.56 23.83
N SER A 352 -18.13 26.18 24.60
CA SER A 352 -18.23 27.59 25.00
C SER A 352 -17.49 28.55 24.07
N GLY A 353 -16.75 28.01 23.09
CA GLY A 353 -15.86 28.76 22.20
C GLY A 353 -14.49 29.08 22.80
N ALA A 354 -14.16 28.54 23.97
CA ALA A 354 -12.87 28.71 24.62
C ALA A 354 -11.84 27.71 24.10
N SER A 355 -10.56 28.08 24.11
CA SER A 355 -9.46 27.19 23.70
C SER A 355 -9.39 25.97 24.63
N ALA A 356 -9.26 24.77 24.06
CA ALA A 356 -9.22 23.52 24.78
C ALA A 356 -8.20 22.52 24.19
N ASP A 357 -7.62 21.69 25.07
CA ASP A 357 -6.87 20.48 24.68
C ASP A 357 -7.88 19.47 24.11
N VAL A 358 -7.86 19.22 22.80
CA VAL A 358 -8.76 18.25 22.15
C VAL A 358 -8.28 16.84 22.42
N CYS A 359 -7.04 16.56 22.00
CA CYS A 359 -6.38 15.30 22.19
C CYS A 359 -4.86 15.47 22.14
N SER A 360 -4.11 14.48 22.63
CA SER A 360 -2.65 14.55 22.68
C SER A 360 -2.01 13.17 22.63
N LEU A 361 -0.80 13.12 22.07
CA LEU A 361 0.13 12.01 22.22
C LEU A 361 0.98 12.31 23.44
N ALA A 362 0.73 11.57 24.51
CA ALA A 362 1.27 11.84 25.83
C ALA A 362 1.88 10.59 26.44
N SER A 363 2.50 10.74 27.61
CA SER A 363 2.79 9.63 28.52
C SER A 363 2.04 9.76 29.83
N ASP A 364 1.62 8.63 30.40
CA ASP A 364 0.96 8.56 31.69
C ASP A 364 1.97 8.65 32.86
N GLU A 365 1.48 8.49 34.09
CA GLU A 365 2.33 8.51 35.29
C GLU A 365 3.37 7.37 35.29
N ASN A 366 3.02 6.24 34.67
CA ASN A 366 3.84 5.04 34.50
C ASN A 366 4.75 5.10 33.26
N LYS A 367 4.79 6.24 32.56
CA LYS A 367 5.59 6.47 31.33
C LYS A 367 5.14 5.62 30.16
N ASN A 368 3.92 5.12 30.18
CA ASN A 368 3.34 4.49 29.01
C ASN A 368 2.90 5.56 28.04
N LEU A 369 3.20 5.36 26.77
CA LEU A 369 2.65 6.21 25.72
C LEU A 369 1.11 6.03 25.68
N CYS A 370 0.37 7.11 25.41
CA CYS A 370 -1.08 7.12 25.53
C CYS A 370 -1.72 8.17 24.61
N LEU A 371 -2.95 7.87 24.17
CA LEU A 371 -3.89 8.89 23.69
C LEU A 371 -4.51 9.56 24.91
N ARG A 372 -4.32 10.87 25.06
CA ARG A 372 -4.98 11.65 26.11
C ARG A 372 -6.02 12.58 25.50
N THR A 373 -7.27 12.54 25.97
CA THR A 373 -8.34 13.49 25.58
C THR A 373 -8.67 14.42 26.76
N GLY A 374 -8.85 15.71 26.49
CA GLY A 374 -8.95 16.72 27.53
C GLY A 374 -7.74 16.74 28.47
N THR A 375 -7.95 17.15 29.72
CA THR A 375 -6.87 17.39 30.67
C THR A 375 -6.28 16.10 31.28
N ASP A 376 -7.12 15.11 31.58
CA ASP A 376 -6.74 13.98 32.44
C ASP A 376 -7.26 12.59 31.99
N ASN A 377 -7.88 12.46 30.81
CA ASN A 377 -8.39 11.16 30.35
C ASN A 377 -7.36 10.44 29.47
N TYR A 378 -6.84 9.29 29.93
CA TYR A 378 -5.80 8.51 29.24
C TYR A 378 -6.42 7.22 28.69
N ALA A 379 -6.61 7.15 27.37
CA ALA A 379 -7.47 6.15 26.74
C ALA A 379 -6.80 4.78 26.53
N ALA A 380 -5.49 4.60 26.74
CA ALA A 380 -4.85 3.27 26.73
C ALA A 380 -3.33 3.31 27.01
N ASN A 381 -2.73 2.12 27.19
CA ASN A 381 -1.29 1.88 27.34
C ASN A 381 -0.67 1.33 26.02
N LEU A 382 0.20 2.12 25.38
CA LEU A 382 0.97 1.78 24.16
C LEU A 382 2.25 0.96 24.43
N GLY A 383 2.57 0.72 25.69
CA GLY A 383 3.89 0.28 26.15
C GLY A 383 4.71 1.46 26.65
N ILE A 384 5.83 1.13 27.31
CA ILE A 384 6.73 2.09 27.92
C ILE A 384 7.34 2.97 26.83
N MET A 385 7.19 4.29 26.98
CA MET A 385 7.80 5.29 26.12
C MET A 385 9.33 5.15 26.16
N GLN A 386 9.97 5.34 25.01
CA GLN A 386 11.40 5.13 24.82
C GLN A 386 12.06 6.46 24.47
N ALA A 387 13.22 6.70 25.07
CA ALA A 387 14.08 7.82 24.69
C ALA A 387 14.68 7.54 23.31
N ASP A 388 14.84 8.60 22.51
CA ASP A 388 15.44 8.57 21.18
C ASP A 388 14.75 7.63 20.18
N PHE A 389 13.48 7.31 20.45
CA PHE A 389 12.63 6.54 19.56
C PHE A 389 11.67 7.46 18.81
N THR A 390 11.68 7.39 17.48
CA THR A 390 10.80 8.20 16.63
C THR A 390 9.43 7.55 16.51
N TYR A 391 8.41 8.24 17.01
CA TYR A 391 7.01 7.87 16.87
C TYR A 391 6.42 8.51 15.62
N ASP A 392 6.07 7.68 14.62
CA ASP A 392 5.18 8.08 13.54
C ASP A 392 3.75 8.10 14.08
N TYR A 393 3.14 9.29 14.11
CA TYR A 393 1.81 9.51 14.65
C TYR A 393 0.82 9.93 13.57
N SER A 394 -0.44 9.54 13.75
CA SER A 394 -1.58 10.02 12.96
C SER A 394 -2.81 10.14 13.84
N PHE A 395 -3.37 11.33 13.95
CA PHE A 395 -4.67 11.60 14.57
C PHE A 395 -5.72 11.73 13.49
N MET A 396 -6.75 10.89 13.53
CA MET A 396 -7.97 11.06 12.75
C MET A 396 -9.06 11.56 13.68
N ILE A 397 -9.39 12.84 13.57
CA ILE A 397 -10.39 13.53 14.39
C ILE A 397 -11.66 13.65 13.57
N ASP A 398 -12.71 12.98 14.03
CA ASP A 398 -14.03 13.05 13.44
C ASP A 398 -14.87 14.04 14.26
N LEU A 399 -14.99 15.26 13.76
CA LEU A 399 -15.71 16.35 14.43
C LEU A 399 -17.23 16.18 14.38
N ASP A 400 -17.72 15.37 13.43
CA ASP A 400 -19.14 15.10 13.25
C ASP A 400 -19.60 14.01 14.23
N ASN A 401 -18.79 12.97 14.39
CA ASN A 401 -19.07 11.87 15.33
C ASN A 401 -18.46 12.09 16.73
N LYS A 402 -17.72 13.18 16.94
CA LYS A 402 -17.04 13.52 18.20
C LYS A 402 -16.10 12.43 18.69
N THR A 403 -15.33 11.85 17.78
CA THR A 403 -14.33 10.81 18.10
C THR A 403 -12.94 11.19 17.61
N VAL A 404 -11.93 10.59 18.21
CA VAL A 404 -10.54 10.65 17.75
C VAL A 404 -9.95 9.26 17.69
N THR A 405 -9.21 8.98 16.62
CA THR A 405 -8.35 7.82 16.51
C THR A 405 -6.89 8.26 16.45
N LEU A 406 -6.05 7.83 17.38
CA LEU A 406 -4.60 7.97 17.30
C LEU A 406 -3.99 6.67 16.81
N THR A 407 -3.14 6.74 15.80
CA THR A 407 -2.21 5.69 15.41
C THR A 407 -0.81 6.12 15.75
N ALA A 408 -0.09 5.35 16.57
CA ALA A 408 1.33 5.57 16.84
C ALA A 408 2.06 4.22 16.80
N ASN A 409 3.09 4.10 15.97
CA ASN A 409 3.85 2.85 15.75
C ASN A 409 2.96 1.63 15.42
N GLY A 410 1.99 1.81 14.53
CA GLY A 410 1.08 0.73 14.08
C GLY A 410 0.03 0.29 15.11
N LYS A 411 -0.01 0.89 16.30
CA LYS A 411 -1.08 0.65 17.29
C LYS A 411 -2.14 1.74 17.21
N VAL A 412 -3.40 1.35 17.34
CA VAL A 412 -4.56 2.22 17.13
C VAL A 412 -5.32 2.41 18.45
N TYR A 413 -5.67 3.66 18.75
CA TYR A 413 -6.38 4.07 19.96
C TYR A 413 -7.56 4.92 19.59
N LYS A 414 -8.70 4.66 20.20
CA LYS A 414 -9.93 5.40 19.96
C LYS A 414 -10.43 6.00 21.26
N ALA A 415 -10.88 7.23 21.20
CA ALA A 415 -11.51 7.91 22.32
C ALA A 415 -12.56 8.90 21.80
N ASP A 416 -13.47 9.28 22.68
CA ASP A 416 -14.40 10.37 22.41
C ASP A 416 -13.72 11.72 22.72
N ILE A 417 -14.11 12.76 21.98
CA ILE A 417 -13.70 14.14 22.19
C ILE A 417 -14.90 15.01 22.51
N THR A 418 -14.68 16.11 23.23
CA THR A 418 -15.72 17.10 23.53
C THR A 418 -15.54 18.42 22.78
N ALA A 419 -14.55 18.49 21.89
CA ALA A 419 -14.23 19.70 21.15
C ALA A 419 -15.21 19.93 19.99
N GLU A 420 -15.48 21.20 19.72
CA GLU A 420 -16.30 21.65 18.59
C GLU A 420 -15.46 22.03 17.37
N SER A 421 -14.14 22.18 17.54
CA SER A 421 -13.23 22.46 16.44
C SER A 421 -11.81 22.01 16.72
N VAL A 422 -10.99 22.00 15.67
CA VAL A 422 -9.52 21.91 15.73
C VAL A 422 -8.92 22.98 14.84
N ASP A 423 -7.83 23.60 15.31
CA ASP A 423 -7.18 24.70 14.57
C ASP A 423 -5.67 24.79 14.79
N THR A 424 -5.11 24.10 15.79
CA THR A 424 -3.70 24.29 16.14
C THR A 424 -3.06 23.00 16.68
N ILE A 425 -1.79 22.79 16.37
CA ILE A 425 -0.96 21.72 16.91
C ILE A 425 0.18 22.32 17.74
N TYR A 426 0.35 21.84 18.95
CA TYR A 426 1.48 22.15 19.82
C TYR A 426 2.43 20.97 19.90
N MET A 427 3.65 21.16 19.43
CA MET A 427 4.78 20.31 19.76
C MET A 427 5.46 20.87 21.00
N MET A 428 5.80 20.04 21.98
CA MET A 428 6.38 20.57 23.21
C MET A 428 7.35 19.66 23.95
N THR A 429 8.29 20.27 24.66
CA THR A 429 9.20 19.56 25.56
C THR A 429 8.54 19.19 26.89
N ALA A 430 9.12 18.27 27.65
CA ALA A 430 8.67 17.98 29.00
C ALA A 430 8.86 19.19 29.93
N LYS A 431 8.10 19.26 31.03
CA LYS A 431 8.22 20.34 32.03
C LYS A 431 9.27 20.09 33.11
N THR A 432 9.64 18.82 33.37
CA THR A 432 10.37 18.43 34.60
C THR A 432 11.54 17.46 34.38
N ASP A 433 12.13 17.38 33.18
CA ASP A 433 13.27 16.50 32.89
C ASP A 433 14.62 17.23 32.77
N THR A 434 15.74 16.50 32.79
CA THR A 434 17.10 17.05 32.60
C THR A 434 17.59 16.97 31.15
N LYS A 435 16.95 16.15 30.29
CA LYS A 435 17.21 16.05 28.84
C LYS A 435 15.91 15.95 28.04
N ARG A 436 15.26 17.07 27.77
CA ARG A 436 13.89 17.08 27.25
C ARG A 436 13.70 17.66 25.86
N SER A 437 14.73 17.60 25.02
CA SER A 437 14.51 17.98 23.63
C SER A 437 13.51 17.06 22.95
N VAL A 438 12.80 17.61 21.97
CA VAL A 438 11.91 16.86 21.09
C VAL A 438 12.35 17.15 19.68
N ILE A 439 12.49 16.11 18.87
CA ILE A 439 12.59 16.26 17.43
C ILE A 439 11.19 16.00 16.87
N ALA A 440 10.68 16.88 16.03
CA ALA A 440 9.39 16.68 15.38
C ALA A 440 9.47 17.10 13.92
N THR A 441 8.79 16.38 13.03
CA THR A 441 8.56 16.89 11.67
C THR A 441 7.51 17.98 11.72
N LEU A 442 7.42 18.77 10.65
CA LEU A 442 6.25 19.60 10.47
C LEU A 442 4.99 18.72 10.38
N PRO A 443 3.92 19.01 11.13
CA PRO A 443 2.69 18.24 11.03
C PRO A 443 2.00 18.45 9.69
N SER A 444 1.53 17.35 9.09
CA SER A 444 0.63 17.39 7.93
C SER A 444 -0.81 17.46 8.43
N VAL A 445 -1.62 18.34 7.85
CA VAL A 445 -3.04 18.50 8.15
C VAL A 445 -3.85 18.28 6.88
N VAL A 446 -4.79 17.34 6.94
CA VAL A 446 -5.69 17.00 5.82
C VAL A 446 -7.13 17.04 6.31
N LYS A 447 -7.99 17.83 5.66
CA LYS A 447 -9.43 17.80 5.89
C LYS A 447 -10.13 17.00 4.80
N ALA A 448 -11.05 16.11 5.18
CA ALA A 448 -11.99 15.49 4.26
C ALA A 448 -13.24 16.38 4.15
N VAL A 449 -13.55 16.87 2.95
CA VAL A 449 -14.75 17.71 2.67
C VAL A 449 -15.78 16.90 1.87
N ALA A 450 -17.05 16.97 2.27
CA ALA A 450 -18.18 16.45 1.50
C ALA A 450 -18.61 17.50 0.45
N LEU A 451 -18.60 17.16 -0.84
CA LEU A 451 -19.05 18.07 -1.91
C LEU A 451 -20.58 18.04 -2.06
N GLN A 452 -21.20 19.24 -2.10
CA GLN A 452 -22.51 19.46 -2.71
C GLN A 452 -22.33 19.73 -4.22
N GLU A 453 -23.24 19.21 -5.04
CA GLU A 453 -23.24 19.38 -6.50
C GLU A 453 -23.42 20.85 -6.92
N GLU A 454 -22.50 21.40 -7.72
CA GLU A 454 -22.83 22.40 -8.74
C GLU A 454 -21.89 22.31 -9.96
N SER A 455 -22.37 22.84 -11.06
CA SER A 455 -21.94 22.58 -12.43
C SER A 455 -20.84 23.54 -12.92
N SER A 456 -20.06 23.03 -13.90
CA SER A 456 -19.50 23.76 -15.05
C SER A 456 -18.03 24.27 -15.03
N VAL A 457 -17.34 23.82 -16.09
CA VAL A 457 -16.37 24.51 -16.98
C VAL A 457 -14.94 24.79 -16.46
N SER A 458 -14.02 24.22 -17.26
CA SER A 458 -12.58 24.38 -17.38
C SER A 458 -11.98 25.75 -17.06
N THR A 459 -10.78 25.78 -16.45
CA THR A 459 -9.51 26.05 -17.14
C THR A 459 -8.31 25.85 -16.21
N GLU A 460 -7.26 25.23 -16.77
CA GLU A 460 -5.97 24.93 -16.13
C GLU A 460 -5.16 26.20 -15.82
N ALA A 461 -4.42 26.17 -14.71
CA ALA A 461 -3.07 26.74 -14.60
C ALA A 461 -2.39 26.22 -13.32
N SER A 462 -1.50 25.24 -13.47
CA SER A 462 -0.59 24.77 -12.41
C SER A 462 0.73 25.54 -12.45
N THR A 463 1.20 25.98 -11.29
CA THR A 463 2.58 26.45 -11.07
C THR A 463 3.05 26.09 -9.67
N GLU A 464 3.90 25.06 -9.57
CA GLU A 464 4.92 24.80 -8.53
C GLU A 464 6.06 24.07 -9.27
N THR A 465 7.32 24.49 -9.35
CA THR A 465 8.31 24.98 -8.37
C THR A 465 8.82 23.89 -7.43
N THR A 466 9.79 23.15 -7.95
CA THR A 466 10.63 22.10 -7.37
C THR A 466 11.66 22.68 -6.40
N THR A 467 11.98 21.96 -5.31
CA THR A 467 13.14 22.26 -4.45
C THR A 467 14.17 21.14 -4.58
N THR A 468 15.32 21.49 -5.16
CA THR A 468 16.55 20.71 -5.23
C THR A 468 17.23 20.53 -3.87
N SER A 469 17.97 19.44 -3.71
CA SER A 469 19.20 19.43 -2.90
C SER A 469 20.22 18.46 -3.49
N GLN A 470 21.30 19.05 -3.99
CA GLN A 470 22.65 18.50 -4.20
C GLN A 470 23.17 17.83 -2.92
N ASP A 471 24.14 16.91 -2.93
CA ASP A 471 25.52 17.24 -3.31
C ASP A 471 26.44 16.04 -3.61
N THR A 472 27.47 16.44 -4.33
CA THR A 472 28.54 15.84 -5.10
C THR A 472 29.52 14.89 -4.38
N THR A 473 30.18 14.04 -5.17
CA THR A 473 31.65 14.11 -5.34
C THR A 473 32.08 13.50 -6.68
N SER A 474 33.01 14.23 -7.31
CA SER A 474 33.47 14.18 -8.69
C SER A 474 34.46 13.06 -9.03
N SER A 475 34.41 12.52 -10.26
CA SER A 475 35.58 12.50 -11.15
C SER A 475 35.27 12.08 -12.61
N SER A 476 35.87 12.85 -13.53
CA SER A 476 36.16 12.62 -14.96
C SER A 476 35.01 12.52 -15.98
N ASP A 477 35.01 13.50 -16.89
CA ASP A 477 34.31 13.55 -18.18
C ASP A 477 34.44 12.25 -18.99
N GLY A 478 33.39 11.43 -18.97
CA GLY A 478 32.99 10.60 -20.09
C GLY A 478 31.64 11.15 -20.58
N ASN A 479 31.48 11.39 -21.88
CA ASN A 479 30.24 11.93 -22.45
C ASN A 479 29.02 11.18 -21.90
N LYS A 480 28.21 11.85 -21.07
CA LYS A 480 26.88 11.36 -20.71
C LYS A 480 26.12 11.14 -22.02
N LEU A 481 25.71 9.90 -22.29
CA LEU A 481 24.86 9.55 -23.41
C LEU A 481 23.54 9.03 -22.83
N PRO A 482 22.56 9.92 -22.56
CA PRO A 482 21.30 9.55 -21.93
C PRO A 482 20.61 8.42 -22.70
N GLY A 483 20.38 7.31 -22.02
CA GLY A 483 19.77 6.09 -22.53
C GLY A 483 20.74 5.02 -23.06
N ASP A 484 22.06 5.24 -23.01
CA ASP A 484 23.09 4.21 -23.22
C ASP A 484 23.35 3.46 -21.90
N VAL A 485 22.38 2.61 -21.56
CA VAL A 485 22.30 1.85 -20.30
C VAL A 485 23.43 0.81 -20.22
N ASP A 486 23.90 0.27 -21.35
CA ASP A 486 24.95 -0.74 -21.39
C ASP A 486 26.37 -0.21 -21.66
N SER A 487 26.53 1.13 -21.76
CA SER A 487 27.79 1.81 -22.09
C SER A 487 28.40 1.41 -23.44
N SER A 488 27.57 0.97 -24.40
CA SER A 488 28.00 0.64 -25.75
C SER A 488 28.33 1.87 -26.62
N ASN A 489 28.07 3.08 -26.12
CA ASN A 489 28.08 4.35 -26.85
C ASN A 489 26.99 4.41 -27.94
N THR A 490 25.95 3.58 -27.85
CA THR A 490 24.84 3.57 -28.81
C THR A 490 23.51 3.33 -28.13
N VAL A 491 22.58 4.30 -28.21
CA VAL A 491 21.22 4.11 -27.68
C VAL A 491 20.40 3.24 -28.64
N ASN A 492 20.18 1.98 -28.27
CA ASN A 492 19.53 0.98 -29.09
C ASN A 492 18.68 -0.01 -28.25
N ARG A 493 18.08 -1.01 -28.89
CA ARG A 493 17.17 -1.95 -28.21
C ARG A 493 17.86 -2.80 -27.11
N ALA A 494 19.18 -2.96 -27.16
CA ALA A 494 19.95 -3.62 -26.11
C ALA A 494 19.85 -2.87 -24.78
N ASP A 495 19.88 -1.53 -24.80
CA ASP A 495 19.72 -0.69 -23.61
C ASP A 495 18.34 -0.87 -22.97
N TYR A 496 17.30 -0.92 -23.79
CA TYR A 496 15.94 -1.20 -23.30
C TYR A 496 15.88 -2.57 -22.62
N ILE A 497 16.49 -3.60 -23.21
CA ILE A 497 16.50 -4.95 -22.66
C ILE A 497 17.29 -4.99 -21.34
N ALA A 498 18.45 -4.33 -21.27
CA ALA A 498 19.26 -4.24 -20.07
C ALA A 498 18.51 -3.52 -18.93
N ALA A 499 17.89 -2.37 -19.24
CA ALA A 499 17.04 -1.64 -18.29
C ALA A 499 15.86 -2.52 -17.82
N SER A 500 15.14 -3.17 -18.74
CA SER A 500 14.04 -4.08 -18.38
C SER A 500 14.50 -5.22 -17.47
N GLN A 501 15.67 -5.80 -17.72
CA GLN A 501 16.24 -6.86 -16.88
C GLN A 501 16.60 -6.34 -15.49
N PHE A 502 17.22 -5.15 -15.42
CA PHE A 502 17.58 -4.49 -14.16
C PHE A 502 16.34 -4.21 -13.32
N PHE A 503 15.31 -3.56 -13.89
CA PHE A 503 14.05 -3.27 -13.19
C PHE A 503 13.20 -4.52 -12.91
N ALA A 504 13.50 -5.66 -13.54
CA ALA A 504 12.94 -6.97 -13.23
C ALA A 504 13.72 -7.72 -12.13
N GLY A 505 14.73 -7.09 -11.50
CA GLY A 505 15.56 -7.68 -10.46
C GLY A 505 16.51 -8.78 -10.96
N LYS A 506 16.84 -8.79 -12.25
CA LYS A 506 17.87 -9.68 -12.78
C LYS A 506 19.27 -9.13 -12.47
N PRO A 507 20.27 -10.00 -12.23
CA PRO A 507 21.65 -9.57 -12.05
C PRO A 507 22.24 -9.16 -13.42
N VAL A 508 22.08 -7.88 -13.77
CA VAL A 508 22.63 -7.26 -14.98
C VAL A 508 23.30 -5.95 -14.57
N ASP A 509 24.51 -5.71 -15.10
CA ASP A 509 25.23 -4.46 -14.86
C ASP A 509 24.67 -3.37 -15.79
N ILE A 510 24.38 -2.19 -15.23
CA ILE A 510 23.91 -1.02 -15.98
C ILE A 510 24.72 0.22 -15.63
N ASN A 511 24.79 1.16 -16.57
CA ASN A 511 25.35 2.49 -16.35
C ASN A 511 24.32 3.37 -15.66
N MET A 512 24.45 3.55 -14.35
CA MET A 512 23.51 4.32 -13.54
C MET A 512 23.37 5.77 -14.02
N GLN A 513 24.45 6.40 -14.47
CA GLN A 513 24.45 7.80 -14.90
C GLN A 513 23.74 8.00 -16.25
N ASN A 514 23.88 7.05 -17.18
CA ASN A 514 23.17 7.09 -18.47
C ASN A 514 21.74 6.56 -18.36
N THR A 515 21.43 5.77 -17.32
CA THR A 515 20.08 5.27 -17.05
C THR A 515 19.20 6.33 -16.41
N ASP A 516 19.78 7.28 -15.67
CA ASP A 516 19.10 8.50 -15.17
C ASP A 516 18.83 9.46 -16.35
N VAL A 517 17.73 9.20 -17.06
CA VAL A 517 17.35 9.86 -18.32
C VAL A 517 16.46 11.08 -18.12
N ASP A 518 16.03 11.35 -16.89
CA ASP A 518 15.42 12.64 -16.53
C ASP A 518 16.40 13.57 -15.80
N ALA A 519 17.61 13.09 -15.51
CA ALA A 519 18.70 13.78 -14.83
C ALA A 519 18.35 14.24 -13.40
N ASN A 520 17.51 13.45 -12.70
CA ASN A 520 17.10 13.72 -11.32
C ASN A 520 18.12 13.21 -10.28
N GLY A 521 19.19 12.52 -10.70
CA GLY A 521 20.23 11.96 -9.85
C GLY A 521 19.92 10.58 -9.28
N THR A 522 18.80 9.97 -9.67
CA THR A 522 18.33 8.66 -9.19
C THR A 522 17.88 7.80 -10.36
N VAL A 523 18.20 6.50 -10.32
CA VAL A 523 17.67 5.53 -11.29
C VAL A 523 16.48 4.83 -10.69
N ASN A 524 15.28 5.13 -11.20
CA ASN A 524 14.02 4.62 -10.71
C ASN A 524 13.07 4.26 -11.86
N ARG A 525 11.82 3.87 -11.55
CA ARG A 525 10.86 3.47 -12.58
C ARG A 525 10.48 4.59 -13.54
N ALA A 526 10.59 5.86 -13.15
CA ALA A 526 10.36 7.00 -14.04
C ALA A 526 11.35 6.99 -15.20
N ASP A 527 12.63 6.71 -14.93
CA ASP A 527 13.65 6.53 -15.97
C ASP A 527 13.30 5.41 -16.93
N TYR A 528 12.83 4.28 -16.39
CA TYR A 528 12.38 3.15 -17.20
C TYR A 528 11.19 3.50 -18.09
N VAL A 529 10.25 4.31 -17.58
CA VAL A 529 9.07 4.77 -18.33
C VAL A 529 9.47 5.74 -19.45
N ILE A 530 10.42 6.64 -19.19
CA ILE A 530 10.96 7.57 -20.19
C ILE A 530 11.72 6.80 -21.27
N LEU A 531 12.59 5.87 -20.89
CA LEU A 531 13.26 4.94 -21.80
C LEU A 531 12.27 4.14 -22.63
N SER A 532 11.25 3.55 -22.00
CA SER A 532 10.20 2.80 -22.69
C SER A 532 9.44 3.66 -23.70
N SER A 533 9.12 4.90 -23.33
CA SER A 533 8.45 5.86 -24.20
C SER A 533 9.32 6.27 -25.40
N PHE A 534 10.63 6.44 -25.17
CA PHE A 534 11.61 6.73 -26.22
C PHE A 534 11.68 5.58 -27.23
N PHE A 535 11.81 4.34 -26.76
CA PHE A 535 11.85 3.15 -27.64
C PHE A 535 10.49 2.81 -28.27
N ALA A 536 9.39 3.31 -27.72
CA ALA A 536 8.07 3.28 -28.32
C ALA A 536 7.88 4.36 -29.41
N GLY A 537 8.89 5.18 -29.70
CA GLY A 537 8.85 6.22 -30.71
C GLY A 537 8.04 7.46 -30.30
N LYS A 538 7.77 7.63 -29.00
CA LYS A 538 7.16 8.86 -28.48
C LYS A 538 8.20 9.97 -28.45
N ASN A 539 7.74 11.21 -28.60
CA ASN A 539 8.61 12.38 -28.59
C ASN A 539 8.99 12.77 -27.16
N VAL A 540 9.91 12.00 -26.58
CA VAL A 540 10.48 12.24 -25.24
C VAL A 540 11.97 12.54 -25.37
N VAL A 541 12.47 13.45 -24.55
CA VAL A 541 13.88 13.88 -24.56
C VAL A 541 14.59 13.18 -23.40
N LEU A 542 15.62 12.40 -23.72
CA LEU A 542 16.53 11.82 -22.73
C LEU A 542 17.54 12.90 -22.33
N LYS A 543 17.65 13.21 -21.04
CA LYS A 543 18.41 14.34 -20.49
C LYS A 543 19.75 13.95 -19.89
#